data_AF-A0A6M2E0N6-F1
#
_entry.id   AF-A0A6M2E0N6-F1
#
_cell.length_a   1.000
_cell.length_b   1.000
_cell.length_c   1.000
_cell.angle_alpha   90.00
_cell.angle_beta   90.00
_cell.angle_gamma   90.00
#
_symmetry.space_group_name_H-M   'P 1'
#
loop_
_entity.id
_entity.type
_entity.pdbx_description
1 polymer ?
#
loop_
_entity_poly.entity_id
_entity_poly.type
_entity_poly.pdbx_seq_one_letter_code
_entity_poly.pdbx_strand_id
1 'polypeptide(L)'
;MVPTMTSVSFIVLVTCSVALGAVYRTRPSIHEDHPEKCFYAPTNSFYSPGESFTVPNQCVQITCSATFSFYGTGCGTIGASDEFEIVPVDLSKPYPDCCPTIRRKQEFNNIDLDTNDIEI
;
A
#
# COMPACT_ATOMS: atom_id res chain seq x y z
N MET A 1 21.87 -32.80 -31.63
CA MET A 1 21.04 -32.76 -30.42
C MET A 1 21.64 -31.78 -29.41
N VAL A 2 21.44 -30.46 -29.59
CA VAL A 2 21.57 -29.44 -28.53
C VAL A 2 20.73 -28.22 -28.96
N PRO A 3 19.46 -28.08 -28.53
CA PRO A 3 18.92 -26.71 -28.45
C PRO A 3 17.95 -26.44 -27.29
N THR A 4 17.75 -27.38 -26.35
CA THR A 4 16.79 -27.20 -25.25
C THR A 4 17.40 -26.51 -24.03
N MET A 5 18.70 -26.67 -23.77
CA MET A 5 19.32 -26.26 -22.50
C MET A 5 19.63 -24.75 -22.41
N THR A 6 19.91 -24.08 -23.54
CA THR A 6 20.12 -22.62 -23.58
C THR A 6 18.82 -21.84 -23.47
N SER A 7 17.75 -22.33 -24.09
CA SER A 7 16.42 -21.72 -24.09
C SER A 7 15.78 -21.72 -22.70
N VAL A 8 15.91 -22.82 -21.95
CA VAL A 8 15.40 -22.92 -20.57
C VAL A 8 16.14 -21.96 -19.62
N SER A 9 17.44 -21.78 -19.82
CA SER A 9 18.25 -20.88 -18.98
C SER A 9 17.87 -19.41 -19.16
N PHE A 10 17.48 -18.98 -20.36
CA PHE A 10 16.96 -17.63 -20.61
C PHE A 10 15.57 -17.41 -19.99
N ILE A 11 14.70 -18.42 -20.01
CA ILE A 11 13.33 -18.32 -19.46
C ILE A 11 13.35 -18.17 -17.93
N VAL A 12 14.25 -18.88 -17.24
CA VAL A 12 14.38 -18.79 -15.76
C VAL A 12 14.92 -17.43 -15.29
N LEU A 13 15.76 -16.77 -16.08
CA LEU A 13 16.29 -15.44 -15.75
C LEU A 13 15.23 -14.32 -15.90
N VAL A 14 14.26 -14.48 -16.80
CA VAL A 14 13.25 -13.45 -17.11
C VAL A 14 12.10 -13.44 -16.09
N THR A 15 11.78 -14.57 -15.46
CA THR A 15 10.65 -14.68 -14.53
C THR A 15 10.98 -14.26 -13.08
N CYS A 16 12.25 -14.07 -12.73
CA CYS A 16 12.68 -13.88 -11.34
C CYS A 16 12.61 -12.42 -10.83
N SER A 17 12.19 -11.43 -11.64
CA SER A 17 12.46 -10.01 -11.33
C SER A 17 11.24 -9.11 -11.15
N VAL A 18 10.01 -9.61 -11.15
CA VAL A 18 8.83 -8.75 -11.00
C VAL A 18 8.11 -9.03 -9.67
N ALA A 19 8.59 -8.41 -8.60
CA ALA A 19 7.80 -8.24 -7.39
C ALA A 19 6.90 -7.00 -7.58
N LEU A 20 5.62 -7.22 -7.90
CA LEU A 20 4.59 -6.18 -7.94
C LEU A 20 4.23 -5.79 -6.49
N GLY A 21 5.13 -5.05 -5.83
CA GLY A 21 4.87 -4.44 -4.54
C GLY A 21 5.05 -2.93 -4.66
N ALA A 22 4.14 -2.14 -4.08
CA ALA A 22 4.33 -0.71 -3.90
C ALA A 22 5.33 -0.45 -2.76
N VAL A 23 6.53 -1.00 -2.88
CA VAL A 23 7.60 -0.87 -1.90
C VAL A 23 8.73 -0.05 -2.50
N TYR A 24 9.29 0.86 -1.72
CA TYR A 24 10.45 1.63 -2.13
C TYR A 24 11.42 1.81 -0.98
N ARG A 25 12.69 2.04 -1.31
CA ARG A 25 13.72 2.37 -0.34
C ARG A 25 14.40 3.66 -0.76
N THR A 26 14.54 4.58 0.18
CA THR A 26 15.25 5.84 -0.07
C THR A 26 16.75 5.68 0.20
N ARG A 27 17.51 6.71 -0.17
CA ARG A 27 18.85 6.89 0.38
C ARG A 27 18.76 7.20 1.88
N PRO A 28 19.84 6.98 2.65
CA PRO A 28 19.92 7.45 4.03
C PRO A 28 19.60 8.95 4.12
N SER A 29 18.71 9.31 5.02
CA SER A 29 18.28 10.68 5.27
C SER A 29 18.66 11.03 6.70
N ILE A 30 19.83 11.67 6.85
CA ILE A 30 20.45 11.98 8.13
C ILE A 30 20.53 13.50 8.25
N HIS A 31 20.23 14.04 9.43
CA HIS A 31 20.39 15.46 9.74
C HIS A 31 21.56 15.67 10.71
N GLU A 32 22.22 16.83 10.66
CA GLU A 32 23.39 17.13 11.51
C GLU A 32 23.06 17.09 13.01
N ASP A 33 21.87 17.58 13.39
CA ASP A 33 21.44 17.64 14.80
C ASP A 33 21.19 16.26 15.44
N HIS A 34 20.81 15.27 14.63
CA HIS A 34 20.40 13.94 15.09
C HIS A 34 20.92 12.85 14.13
N PRO A 35 22.23 12.57 14.14
CA PRO A 35 22.85 11.60 13.24
C PRO A 35 22.40 10.15 13.48
N GLU A 36 21.83 9.87 14.65
CA GLU A 36 21.32 8.56 15.06
C GLU A 36 19.86 8.28 14.65
N LYS A 37 19.22 9.20 13.91
CA LYS A 37 17.81 9.11 13.52
C LYS A 37 17.61 9.31 12.01
N CYS A 38 16.53 8.73 11.48
CA CYS A 38 16.07 9.09 10.16
C CYS A 38 15.37 10.46 10.21
N PHE A 39 15.74 11.35 9.29
CA PHE A 39 15.13 12.66 9.14
C PHE A 39 14.11 12.68 7.99
N TYR A 40 12.86 12.96 8.30
CA TYR A 40 11.79 13.12 7.31
C TYR A 40 11.55 14.61 7.02
N ALA A 41 12.15 15.08 5.93
CA ALA A 41 12.12 16.49 5.53
C ALA A 41 10.71 17.10 5.38
N PRO A 42 9.69 16.40 4.83
CA PRO A 42 8.37 17.01 4.59
C PRO A 42 7.66 17.51 5.86
N THR A 43 7.89 16.88 7.01
CA THR A 43 7.31 17.30 8.30
C THR A 43 8.35 17.71 9.33
N ASN A 44 9.62 17.84 8.91
CA ASN A 44 10.75 18.16 9.78
C ASN A 44 10.80 17.28 11.05
N SER A 45 10.62 15.97 10.87
CA SER A 45 10.45 15.01 11.98
C SER A 45 11.58 13.98 12.01
N PHE A 46 11.88 13.49 13.21
CA PHE A 46 12.94 12.50 13.45
C PHE A 46 12.36 11.18 13.92
N TYR A 47 12.81 10.09 13.30
CA TYR A 47 12.34 8.73 13.61
C TYR A 47 13.50 7.84 14.00
N SER A 48 13.30 7.02 15.04
CA SER A 48 14.29 6.06 15.50
C SER A 48 14.33 4.84 14.59
N PRO A 49 15.47 4.14 14.43
CA PRO A 49 15.52 2.87 13.70
C PRO A 49 14.45 1.87 14.20
N GLY A 50 13.67 1.31 13.28
CA GLY A 50 12.53 0.44 13.54
C GLY A 50 11.19 1.16 13.70
N GLU A 51 11.19 2.48 13.91
CA GLU A 51 9.96 3.26 14.03
C GLU A 51 9.23 3.38 12.69
N SER A 52 7.91 3.29 12.73
CA SER A 52 7.05 3.35 11.56
C SER A 52 5.94 4.39 11.73
N PHE A 53 5.59 5.07 10.66
CA PHE A 53 4.52 6.07 10.64
C PHE A 53 3.75 6.02 9.32
N THR A 54 2.49 6.50 9.35
CA THR A 54 1.71 6.70 8.13
C THR A 54 1.92 8.12 7.63
N VAL A 55 2.17 8.29 6.34
CA VAL A 55 2.40 9.61 5.74
C VAL A 55 1.09 10.41 5.73
N PRO A 56 1.07 11.67 6.19
CA PRO A 56 -0.11 12.50 6.11
C PRO A 56 -0.65 12.61 4.67
N ASN A 57 -1.96 12.49 4.50
CA ASN A 57 -2.64 12.52 3.21
C ASN A 57 -2.22 11.44 2.20
N GLN A 58 -1.57 10.36 2.65
CA GLN A 58 -1.21 9.23 1.80
C GLN A 58 -1.43 7.91 2.55
N CYS A 59 -1.96 6.89 1.86
CA CYS A 59 -2.07 5.56 2.43
C CYS A 59 -0.78 4.76 2.22
N VAL A 60 0.29 5.21 2.88
CA VAL A 60 1.63 4.62 2.81
C VAL A 60 2.20 4.58 4.22
N GLN A 61 2.75 3.44 4.62
CA GLN A 61 3.55 3.30 5.81
C GLN A 61 5.03 3.45 5.47
N ILE A 62 5.73 4.28 6.23
CA ILE A 62 7.19 4.44 6.14
C ILE A 62 7.81 3.93 7.43
N THR A 63 8.89 3.17 7.30
CA THR A 63 9.71 2.66 8.40
C THR A 63 11.14 3.17 8.30
N CYS A 64 11.68 3.71 9.39
CA CYS A 64 13.10 4.03 9.49
C CYS A 64 13.92 2.74 9.65
N SER A 65 14.88 2.50 8.75
CA SER A 65 15.76 1.33 8.84
C SER A 65 17.00 1.58 9.70
N ALA A 66 17.69 0.50 10.09
CA ALA A 66 18.98 0.57 10.80
C ALA A 66 20.11 1.28 10.02
N THR A 67 19.94 1.46 8.71
CA THR A 67 20.88 2.21 7.85
C THR A 67 20.50 3.68 7.68
N PHE A 68 19.55 4.17 8.48
CA PHE A 68 18.98 5.52 8.40
C PHE A 68 18.32 5.86 7.06
N SER A 69 17.97 4.84 6.26
CA SER A 69 17.12 4.97 5.08
C SER A 69 15.67 4.65 5.41
N PHE A 70 14.73 5.22 4.65
CA PHE A 70 13.31 4.89 4.76
C PHE A 70 12.95 3.73 3.85
N TYR A 71 12.13 2.82 4.37
CA TYR A 71 11.40 1.80 3.62
C TYR A 71 9.92 2.16 3.61
N GLY A 72 9.36 2.41 2.43
CA GLY A 72 7.95 2.74 2.25
C GLY A 72 7.18 1.53 1.71
N THR A 73 5.97 1.30 2.22
CA THR A 73 5.01 0.30 1.72
C THR A 73 3.66 0.98 1.50
N GLY A 74 3.17 0.94 0.27
CA GLY A 74 1.83 1.36 -0.11
C GLY A 74 0.88 0.18 -0.32
N CYS A 75 -0.37 0.50 -0.64
CA CYS A 75 -1.38 -0.50 -0.95
C CYS A 75 -1.06 -1.30 -2.22
N GLY A 76 -1.49 -2.57 -2.22
CA GLY A 76 -1.44 -3.40 -3.41
C GLY A 76 -2.47 -2.99 -4.46
N THR A 77 -2.23 -3.38 -5.71
CA THR A 77 -3.20 -3.23 -6.79
C THR A 77 -4.30 -4.28 -6.64
N ILE A 78 -5.56 -3.84 -6.70
CA ILE A 78 -6.74 -4.72 -6.68
C ILE A 78 -7.57 -4.53 -7.94
N GLY A 79 -8.28 -5.58 -8.35
CA GLY A 79 -9.26 -5.55 -9.43
C GLY A 79 -10.56 -6.20 -8.96
N ALA A 80 -11.70 -5.69 -9.45
CA ALA A 80 -13.02 -6.22 -9.13
C ALA A 80 -13.71 -6.72 -10.41
N SER A 81 -14.42 -7.84 -10.31
CA SER A 81 -15.36 -8.31 -11.34
C SER A 81 -16.71 -7.57 -11.23
N ASP A 82 -17.61 -7.77 -12.19
CA ASP A 82 -18.84 -6.98 -12.31
C ASP A 82 -19.74 -6.97 -11.06
N GLU A 83 -19.76 -8.04 -10.26
CA GLU A 83 -20.56 -8.17 -9.04
C GLU A 83 -19.96 -7.42 -7.82
N PHE A 84 -18.75 -6.90 -7.97
CA PHE A 84 -18.00 -6.26 -6.90
C PHE A 84 -17.63 -4.82 -7.27
N GLU A 85 -17.48 -4.00 -6.24
CA GLU A 85 -16.99 -2.63 -6.35
C GLU A 85 -15.75 -2.44 -5.50
N ILE A 86 -14.89 -1.53 -5.95
CA ILE A 86 -13.71 -1.10 -5.21
C ILE A 86 -14.14 0.04 -4.29
N VAL A 87 -14.07 -0.21 -2.99
CA VAL A 87 -14.17 0.83 -1.98
C VAL A 87 -12.89 1.66 -2.05
N PRO A 88 -12.99 2.98 -2.27
CA PRO A 88 -11.84 3.84 -2.44
C PRO A 88 -11.00 3.95 -1.15
N VAL A 89 -9.79 4.48 -1.30
CA VAL A 89 -8.87 4.77 -0.20
C VAL A 89 -9.54 5.69 0.83
N ASP A 90 -9.42 5.33 2.11
CA ASP A 90 -9.94 6.11 3.23
C ASP A 90 -8.79 6.70 4.05
N LEU A 91 -8.37 7.92 3.71
CA LEU A 91 -7.25 8.61 4.37
C LEU A 91 -7.54 9.03 5.82
N SER A 92 -8.77 8.80 6.33
CA SER A 92 -9.08 9.01 7.75
C SER A 92 -8.51 7.90 8.65
N LYS A 93 -8.08 6.77 8.06
CA LYS A 93 -7.56 5.60 8.76
C LYS A 93 -6.04 5.45 8.59
N PRO A 94 -5.36 4.80 9.55
CA PRO A 94 -3.94 4.47 9.40
C PRO A 94 -3.75 3.37 8.34
N TYR A 95 -2.55 3.27 7.77
CA TYR A 95 -2.17 2.09 7.00
C TYR A 95 -2.12 0.85 7.93
N PRO A 96 -2.63 -0.32 7.52
CA PRO A 96 -3.16 -0.68 6.19
C PRO A 96 -4.67 -0.44 6.00
N ASP A 97 -5.39 0.02 7.02
CA ASP A 97 -6.85 0.15 7.00
C ASP A 97 -7.38 1.23 6.05
N CYS A 98 -6.53 2.18 5.64
CA CYS A 98 -6.83 3.15 4.59
C CYS A 98 -6.82 2.55 3.17
N CYS A 99 -6.32 1.33 2.99
CA CYS A 99 -6.18 0.75 1.65
C CYS A 99 -7.53 0.45 0.99
N PRO A 100 -7.59 0.48 -0.35
CA PRO A 100 -8.82 0.18 -1.05
C PRO A 100 -9.20 -1.28 -0.84
N THR A 101 -10.49 -1.55 -0.68
CA THR A 101 -11.01 -2.90 -0.44
C THR A 101 -12.07 -3.26 -1.47
N ILE A 102 -12.39 -4.55 -1.59
CA ILE A 102 -13.43 -5.04 -2.50
C ILE A 102 -14.66 -5.38 -1.66
N ARG A 103 -15.83 -4.90 -2.08
CA ARG A 103 -17.13 -5.30 -1.49
C ARG A 103 -18.09 -5.67 -2.60
N ARG A 104 -19.07 -6.52 -2.30
CA ARG A 104 -20.12 -6.90 -3.26
C ARG A 104 -21.00 -5.67 -3.51
N LYS A 105 -21.30 -5.37 -4.77
CA LYS A 105 -22.33 -4.39 -5.11
C LYS A 105 -23.64 -4.89 -4.50
N GLN A 106 -24.23 -4.12 -3.60
CA GLN A 106 -25.60 -4.42 -3.18
C GLN A 106 -26.48 -4.09 -4.37
N GLU A 107 -27.08 -5.10 -5.01
CA GLU A 107 -28.31 -4.87 -5.76
C GLU A 107 -29.32 -4.37 -4.74
N PHE A 108 -29.48 -3.04 -4.68
CA PHE A 108 -30.70 -2.45 -4.17
C PHE A 108 -31.81 -2.91 -5.10
N ASN A 109 -32.32 -4.12 -4.90
CA ASN A 109 -33.69 -4.41 -5.26
C ASN A 109 -34.51 -3.33 -4.58
N ASN A 110 -35.28 -2.58 -5.35
CA ASN A 110 -36.23 -1.60 -4.88
C ASN A 110 -37.06 -2.24 -3.77
N ILE A 111 -36.65 -2.04 -2.52
CA ILE A 111 -37.56 -2.04 -1.40
C ILE A 111 -37.81 -0.55 -1.26
N ASP A 112 -38.86 -0.13 -1.97
CA ASP A 112 -39.59 1.07 -1.62
C ASP A 112 -39.71 1.05 -0.10
N LEU A 113 -38.95 1.90 0.58
CA LEU A 113 -39.30 2.35 1.92
C LEU A 113 -40.57 3.16 1.74
N ASP A 114 -41.68 2.46 1.51
CA ASP A 114 -43.01 2.98 1.71
C ASP A 114 -43.06 3.32 3.20
N THR A 115 -42.79 4.60 3.44
CA THR A 115 -42.89 5.21 4.76
C THR A 115 -44.38 5.31 5.03
N ASN A 116 -45.01 4.20 5.43
CA ASN A 116 -46.44 4.20 5.77
C ASN A 116 -46.92 3.06 6.68
N ASP A 117 -46.08 2.57 7.60
CA ASP A 117 -46.57 1.78 8.75
C ASP A 117 -46.00 2.30 10.08
N ILE A 118 -45.95 3.63 10.23
CA ILE A 118 -46.03 4.26 11.55
C ILE A 118 -47.29 5.14 11.53
N GLU A 119 -48.43 4.57 11.92
CA GLU A 119 -49.42 5.28 12.73
C GLU A 119 -50.43 4.30 13.37
N ILE A 120 -50.39 4.29 14.71
CA ILE A 120 -51.43 3.98 15.73
C ILE A 120 -51.96 2.54 15.81
#